data_AF-A0A521EZC5-F1
#
_entry.id   AF-A0A521EZC5-F1
#
_cell.length_a   1.000
_cell.length_b   1.000
_cell.length_c   1.000
_cell.angle_alpha   90.00
_cell.angle_beta   90.00
_cell.angle_gamma   90.00
#
_symmetry.space_group_name_H-M   'P 1'
#
loop_
_entity.id
_entity.type
_entity.pdbx_description
1 polymer ?
#
loop_
_entity_poly.entity_id
_entity_poly.type
_entity_poly.pdbx_seq_one_letter_code
_entity_poly.pdbx_strand_id
1 'polypeptide(L)'
;MWFTNSSGYDIPVVTVKYSLWDFGGRNNQREGTPDYIANKLTSSADSDPYNLVIVHAWSGFNEAGTSSGDIKGAGAAKLCVNKLNENFKVVNIEEMIWRIRMHYRPDQTQLLLNATDIVNVETLNVRIFGAQGQVHLVGADANSLVEIYDITGKLKVSEYITSSEPVYNVKGILIVRVVSEKGITVNKIINL
;
A
#
# COMPACT_ATOMS: atom_id res chain seq x y z
N MET A 1 14.76 -5.65 -11.70
CA MET A 1 14.50 -6.53 -12.87
C MET A 1 13.01 -6.53 -13.17
N TRP A 2 12.57 -6.87 -14.38
CA TRP A 2 11.15 -6.91 -14.76
C TRP A 2 10.84 -8.22 -15.48
N PHE A 3 9.67 -8.79 -15.20
CA PHE A 3 9.18 -10.00 -15.86
C PHE A 3 7.75 -9.82 -16.31
N THR A 4 7.44 -10.26 -17.52
CA THR A 4 6.09 -10.18 -18.08
C THR A 4 5.28 -11.39 -17.62
N ASN A 5 4.09 -11.15 -17.07
CA ASN A 5 3.16 -12.22 -16.68
C ASN A 5 2.36 -12.77 -17.88
N SER A 6 1.55 -13.80 -17.68
CA SER A 6 0.73 -14.43 -18.72
C SER A 6 -0.31 -13.49 -19.35
N SER A 7 -0.66 -12.40 -18.67
CA SER A 7 -1.57 -11.36 -19.15
C SER A 7 -0.86 -10.21 -19.87
N GLY A 8 0.45 -10.31 -20.10
CA GLY A 8 1.24 -9.30 -20.82
C GLY A 8 1.68 -8.10 -19.98
N TYR A 9 1.52 -8.14 -18.64
CA TYR A 9 1.94 -7.06 -17.76
C TYR A 9 3.35 -7.27 -17.24
N ASP A 10 4.15 -6.21 -17.25
CA ASP A 10 5.49 -6.20 -16.66
C ASP A 10 5.35 -6.05 -15.14
N ILE A 11 5.97 -6.98 -14.41
CA ILE A 11 5.98 -7.03 -12.95
C ILE A 11 7.40 -6.70 -12.46
N PRO A 12 7.57 -5.68 -11.59
CA PRO A 12 8.88 -5.36 -11.05
C PRO A 12 9.29 -6.42 -10.02
N VAL A 13 10.53 -6.92 -10.16
CA VAL A 13 11.22 -7.64 -9.10
C VAL A 13 12.10 -6.65 -8.36
N VAL A 14 11.72 -6.42 -7.11
CA VAL A 14 12.36 -5.50 -6.19
C VAL A 14 13.26 -6.30 -5.25
N THR A 15 14.56 -6.01 -5.30
CA THR A 15 15.53 -6.61 -4.40
C THR A 15 15.72 -5.74 -3.16
N VAL A 16 15.91 -6.39 -2.02
CA VAL A 16 16.31 -5.71 -0.79
C VAL A 16 17.67 -5.05 -1.00
N LYS A 17 17.78 -3.76 -0.68
CA LYS A 17 19.02 -3.00 -0.82
C LYS A 17 19.83 -2.96 0.46
N TYR A 18 19.14 -2.86 1.60
CA TYR A 18 19.72 -2.85 2.94
C TYR A 18 18.94 -3.72 3.93
N SER A 19 19.61 -4.19 4.97
CA SER A 19 18.97 -4.81 6.13
C SER A 19 19.38 -4.12 7.43
N LEU A 20 18.41 -3.93 8.34
CA LEU A 20 18.68 -3.57 9.72
C LEU A 20 18.97 -4.85 10.50
N TRP A 21 20.22 -5.04 10.86
CA TRP A 21 20.70 -6.24 11.55
C TRP A 21 21.74 -5.88 12.59
N ASP A 22 21.48 -6.24 13.84
CA ASP A 22 22.51 -6.36 14.87
C ASP A 22 23.30 -7.66 14.68
N PHE A 23 24.43 -7.59 13.98
CA PHE A 23 25.33 -8.70 13.73
C PHE A 23 26.44 -8.78 14.79
N GLY A 24 26.06 -8.68 16.07
CA GLY A 24 27.01 -8.65 17.19
C GLY A 24 27.89 -7.40 17.18
N GLY A 25 27.29 -6.23 16.93
CA GLY A 25 28.00 -4.95 16.86
C GLY A 25 28.78 -4.69 15.57
N ARG A 26 28.63 -5.53 14.54
CA ARG A 26 29.29 -5.36 13.23
C ARG A 26 28.33 -4.82 12.20
N ASN A 27 28.85 -3.98 11.31
CA ASN A 27 28.18 -3.51 10.11
C ASN A 27 28.91 -4.06 8.88
N ASN A 28 28.18 -4.45 7.85
CA ASN A 28 28.73 -4.81 6.54
C ASN A 28 28.25 -3.80 5.46
N GLN A 29 28.56 -4.05 4.19
CA GLN A 29 28.30 -3.09 3.12
C GLN A 29 26.81 -2.73 2.99
N ARG A 30 25.91 -3.71 3.18
CA ARG A 30 24.45 -3.58 2.98
C ARG A 30 23.62 -3.98 4.19
N GLU A 31 24.25 -4.20 5.33
CA GLU A 31 23.57 -4.64 6.53
C GLU A 31 24.23 -4.05 7.75
N GLY A 32 23.44 -3.67 8.76
CA GLY A 32 23.98 -3.05 9.96
C GLY A 32 22.92 -2.38 10.80
N THR A 33 23.35 -1.53 11.72
CA THR A 33 22.46 -0.85 12.65
C THR A 33 21.62 0.23 11.97
N PRO A 34 20.47 0.64 12.56
CA PRO A 34 19.66 1.75 12.06
C PRO A 34 20.45 3.03 11.77
N ASP A 35 21.37 3.41 12.67
CA ASP A 35 22.23 4.58 12.48
C ASP A 35 23.15 4.45 11.26
N TYR A 36 23.80 3.29 11.12
CA TYR A 36 24.70 3.03 10.01
C TYR A 36 23.97 3.01 8.66
N ILE A 37 22.81 2.36 8.57
CA ILE A 37 22.03 2.28 7.33
C ILE A 37 21.42 3.63 6.96
N ALA A 38 20.94 4.43 7.93
CA ALA A 38 20.49 5.78 7.65
C ALA A 38 21.61 6.64 7.04
N ASN A 39 22.83 6.57 7.58
CA ASN A 39 23.99 7.26 7.02
C ASN A 39 24.36 6.76 5.62
N LYS A 40 24.22 5.46 5.33
CA LYS A 40 24.42 4.92 3.97
C LYS A 40 23.38 5.44 2.98
N LEU A 41 22.11 5.50 3.39
CA LEU A 41 21.05 6.03 2.54
C LEU A 41 21.30 7.51 2.20
N THR A 42 21.57 8.34 3.20
CA THR A 42 21.76 9.79 3.00
C THR A 42 23.05 10.16 2.26
N SER A 43 24.10 9.34 2.38
CA SER A 43 25.37 9.56 1.65
C SER A 43 25.42 8.91 0.27
N SER A 44 24.43 8.09 -0.10
CA SER A 44 24.42 7.43 -1.40
C SER A 44 24.10 8.43 -2.52
N ALA A 45 24.93 8.42 -3.57
CA ALA A 45 24.66 9.13 -4.82
C ALA A 45 23.95 8.22 -5.84
N ASP A 46 23.11 7.30 -5.35
CA ASP A 46 22.53 6.26 -6.20
C ASP A 46 21.52 6.85 -7.17
N SER A 47 21.58 6.43 -8.44
CA SER A 47 20.66 6.91 -9.47
C SER A 47 19.26 6.32 -9.32
N ASP A 48 19.13 5.19 -8.63
CA ASP A 48 17.83 4.58 -8.32
C ASP A 48 17.24 5.20 -7.03
N PRO A 49 16.10 5.91 -7.10
CA PRO A 49 15.51 6.57 -5.95
C PRO A 49 14.84 5.59 -4.97
N TYR A 50 14.68 4.31 -5.32
CA TYR A 50 13.94 3.34 -4.51
C TYR A 50 14.86 2.46 -3.65
N ASN A 51 14.62 2.45 -2.34
CA ASN A 51 15.42 1.70 -1.37
C ASN A 51 14.51 0.81 -0.52
N LEU A 52 14.50 -0.50 -0.79
CA LEU A 52 13.84 -1.47 0.08
C LEU A 52 14.78 -1.86 1.23
N VAL A 53 14.33 -1.61 2.46
CA VAL A 53 15.07 -1.95 3.68
C VAL A 53 14.28 -3.02 4.45
N ILE A 54 14.92 -4.13 4.78
CA ILE A 54 14.32 -5.16 5.65
C ILE A 54 14.78 -5.00 7.09
N VAL A 55 14.00 -5.51 8.03
CA VAL A 55 14.36 -5.55 9.45
C VAL A 55 14.55 -7.00 9.87
N HIS A 56 15.73 -7.33 10.38
CA HIS A 56 15.97 -8.65 10.94
C HIS A 56 15.17 -8.83 12.24
N ALA A 57 14.33 -9.86 12.29
CA ALA A 57 13.31 -10.03 13.34
C ALA A 57 13.88 -10.15 14.76
N TRP A 58 15.10 -10.69 14.90
CA TRP A 58 15.70 -11.01 16.20
C TRP A 58 16.71 -9.97 16.69
N SER A 59 17.02 -8.98 15.86
CA SER A 59 17.96 -7.93 16.23
C SER A 59 17.34 -6.93 17.19
N GLY A 60 18.15 -6.46 18.13
CA GLY A 60 17.77 -5.47 19.13
C GLY A 60 18.70 -4.28 19.13
N PHE A 61 18.13 -3.09 19.22
CA PHE A 61 18.85 -1.83 19.11
C PHE A 61 18.56 -0.92 20.31
N ASN A 62 19.50 -0.03 20.62
CA ASN A 62 19.30 1.01 21.62
C ASN A 62 18.72 2.29 20.99
N GLU A 63 18.39 3.28 21.82
CA GLU A 63 17.80 4.57 21.40
C GLU A 63 18.67 5.36 20.40
N ALA A 64 19.99 5.16 20.43
CA ALA A 64 20.89 5.80 19.47
C ALA A 64 20.83 5.15 18.07
N GLY A 65 20.16 4.00 17.93
CA GLY A 65 20.13 3.23 16.69
C GLY A 65 21.37 2.37 16.49
N THR A 66 22.06 1.97 17.55
CA THR A 66 23.18 1.02 17.53
C THR A 66 22.79 -0.32 18.16
N SER A 67 23.68 -1.31 18.10
CA SER A 67 23.48 -2.68 18.60
C SER A 67 23.19 -2.81 20.10
N SER A 68 22.77 -4.02 20.50
CA SER A 68 22.66 -4.47 21.89
C SER A 68 21.67 -3.68 22.75
N GLY A 69 20.44 -3.49 22.22
CA GLY A 69 19.32 -2.96 22.99
C GLY A 69 18.02 -3.73 22.77
N ASP A 70 16.91 -3.24 23.34
CA ASP A 70 15.63 -3.95 23.36
C ASP A 70 14.64 -3.51 22.27
N ILE A 71 14.99 -2.51 21.46
CA ILE A 71 14.12 -2.00 20.39
C ILE A 71 14.22 -2.92 19.17
N LYS A 72 13.10 -3.54 18.77
CA LYS A 72 13.04 -4.52 17.68
C LYS A 72 11.95 -4.17 16.65
N GLY A 73 11.96 -4.88 15.52
CA GLY A 73 10.90 -4.81 14.51
C GLY A 73 10.61 -3.38 14.04
N ALA A 74 9.35 -2.94 14.14
CA ALA A 74 8.94 -1.60 13.72
C ALA A 74 9.68 -0.47 14.46
N GLY A 75 10.11 -0.69 15.70
CA GLY A 75 10.92 0.28 16.45
C GLY A 75 12.30 0.49 15.81
N ALA A 76 12.93 -0.59 15.32
CA ALA A 76 14.20 -0.51 14.60
C ALA A 76 14.06 0.29 13.30
N ALA A 77 12.97 0.06 12.55
CA ALA A 77 12.64 0.85 11.38
C ALA A 77 12.48 2.33 11.74
N LYS A 78 11.76 2.64 12.83
CA LYS A 78 11.56 4.01 13.30
C LYS A 78 12.86 4.73 13.66
N LEU A 79 13.80 4.04 14.32
CA LEU A 79 15.14 4.58 14.62
C LEU A 79 15.89 4.98 13.34
N CYS A 80 15.82 4.16 12.29
CA CYS A 80 16.43 4.47 11.00
C CYS A 80 15.75 5.69 10.36
N VAL A 81 14.42 5.70 10.32
CA VAL A 81 13.63 6.77 9.69
C VAL A 81 13.86 8.12 10.37
N ASN A 82 13.98 8.16 11.69
CA ASN A 82 14.23 9.40 12.43
C ASN A 82 15.57 10.08 12.10
N LYS A 83 16.49 9.37 11.43
CA LYS A 83 17.80 9.87 11.02
C LYS A 83 17.87 10.23 9.53
N LEU A 84 16.81 9.98 8.77
CA LEU A 84 16.73 10.38 7.36
C LEU A 84 16.38 11.87 7.25
N ASN A 85 16.91 12.53 6.21
CA ASN A 85 16.55 13.91 5.89
C ASN A 85 15.24 13.98 5.09
N GLU A 86 14.76 15.21 4.84
CA GLU A 86 13.50 15.49 4.16
C GLU A 86 13.42 15.00 2.70
N ASN A 87 14.54 14.62 2.09
CA ASN A 87 14.56 14.06 0.73
C ASN A 87 14.05 12.60 0.69
N PHE A 88 13.85 11.97 1.84
CA PHE A 88 13.33 10.61 1.93
C PHE A 88 11.85 10.61 2.29
N LYS A 89 11.07 9.87 1.52
CA LYS A 89 9.70 9.52 1.87
C LYS A 89 9.58 8.04 2.17
N VAL A 90 9.24 7.72 3.42
CA VAL A 90 8.97 6.36 3.86
C VAL A 90 7.54 6.00 3.47
N VAL A 91 7.38 4.88 2.78
CA VAL A 91 6.09 4.38 2.29
C VAL A 91 5.97 2.89 2.57
N ASN A 92 4.76 2.35 2.51
CA ASN A 92 4.56 0.91 2.56
C ASN A 92 4.98 0.24 1.23
N ILE A 93 5.08 -1.09 1.23
CA ILE A 93 5.54 -1.87 0.06
C ILE A 93 4.60 -1.70 -1.15
N GLU A 94 3.29 -1.65 -0.93
CA GLU A 94 2.31 -1.49 -2.02
C GLU A 94 2.50 -0.16 -2.74
N GLU A 95 2.56 0.95 -2.00
CA GLU A 95 2.83 2.28 -2.55
C GLU A 95 4.21 2.33 -3.23
N MET A 96 5.23 1.70 -2.66
CA MET A 96 6.55 1.62 -3.30
C MET A 96 6.49 0.93 -4.66
N ILE A 97 5.81 -0.22 -4.75
CA ILE A 97 5.63 -0.95 -6.01
C ILE A 97 4.88 -0.07 -7.02
N TRP A 98 3.80 0.61 -6.61
CA TRP A 98 3.08 1.52 -7.50
C TRP A 98 3.93 2.70 -7.98
N ARG A 99 4.75 3.29 -7.11
CA ARG A 99 5.69 4.35 -7.49
C ARG A 99 6.72 3.85 -8.51
N ILE A 100 7.30 2.66 -8.29
CA ILE A 100 8.22 2.01 -9.23
C ILE A 100 7.55 1.80 -10.58
N ARG A 101 6.33 1.26 -10.58
CA ARG A 101 5.52 1.02 -11.79
C ARG A 101 5.24 2.33 -12.54
N MET A 102 4.77 3.37 -11.84
CA MET A 102 4.53 4.69 -12.45
C MET A 102 5.79 5.34 -12.98
N HIS A 103 6.92 5.20 -12.30
CA HIS A 103 8.19 5.82 -12.72
C HIS A 103 8.77 5.16 -13.98
N TYR A 104 8.76 3.82 -14.07
CA TYR A 104 9.43 3.09 -15.16
C TYR A 104 8.49 2.58 -16.25
N ARG A 105 7.19 2.42 -15.99
CA ARG A 105 6.16 1.88 -16.90
C ARG A 105 4.82 2.65 -16.77
N PRO A 106 4.80 3.99 -16.91
CA PRO A 106 3.61 4.80 -16.64
C PRO A 106 2.40 4.36 -17.47
N ASP A 107 2.55 4.18 -18.78
CA ASP A 107 1.43 3.85 -19.68
C ASP A 107 0.74 2.53 -19.30
N GLN A 108 1.53 1.47 -19.10
CA GLN A 108 1.00 0.17 -18.68
C GLN A 108 0.37 0.24 -17.28
N THR A 109 0.93 1.05 -16.38
CA THR A 109 0.40 1.22 -15.03
C THR A 109 -0.92 1.96 -15.04
N GLN A 110 -1.03 3.00 -15.87
CA GLN A 110 -2.26 3.77 -16.01
C GLN A 110 -3.37 2.95 -16.67
N LEU A 111 -3.03 2.12 -17.67
CA LEU A 111 -3.97 1.14 -18.21
C LEU A 111 -4.47 0.17 -17.14
N LEU A 112 -3.60 -0.32 -16.26
CA LEU A 112 -4.01 -1.22 -15.17
C LEU A 112 -4.93 -0.52 -14.16
N LEU A 113 -4.61 0.72 -13.77
CA LEU A 113 -5.43 1.50 -12.84
C LEU A 113 -6.81 1.79 -13.45
N ASN A 114 -6.84 2.25 -14.70
CA ASN A 114 -8.09 2.51 -15.43
C ASN A 114 -8.87 1.21 -15.71
N ALA A 115 -8.19 0.10 -15.99
CA ALA A 115 -8.83 -1.21 -16.17
C ALA A 115 -9.40 -1.73 -14.85
N THR A 116 -8.77 -1.43 -13.70
CA THR A 116 -9.34 -1.75 -12.39
C THR A 116 -10.63 -0.97 -12.14
N ASP A 117 -10.75 0.25 -12.67
CA ASP A 117 -12.04 0.96 -12.69
C ASP A 117 -13.09 0.26 -13.58
N ILE A 118 -12.65 -0.52 -14.58
CA ILE A 118 -13.49 -1.25 -15.56
C ILE A 118 -13.78 -2.71 -15.14
N VAL A 119 -13.01 -3.32 -14.23
CA VAL A 119 -13.32 -4.67 -13.65
C VAL A 119 -14.51 -4.61 -12.65
N ASN A 120 -15.22 -3.47 -12.62
CA ASN A 120 -16.52 -3.27 -11.96
C ASN A 120 -17.73 -3.78 -12.78
N VAL A 121 -17.56 -4.75 -13.70
CA VAL A 121 -18.63 -5.32 -14.54
C VAL A 121 -18.25 -6.80 -14.76
N GLU A 122 -19.01 -7.87 -14.49
CA GLU A 122 -20.44 -8.17 -14.61
C GLU A 122 -20.78 -9.39 -13.73
N THR A 123 -21.16 -9.23 -12.46
CA THR A 123 -21.86 -10.33 -11.76
C THR A 123 -23.19 -9.90 -11.18
N LEU A 124 -23.36 -8.60 -10.96
CA LEU A 124 -24.62 -7.93 -10.68
C LEU A 124 -24.52 -6.58 -11.39
N ASN A 125 -25.59 -6.03 -11.97
CA ASN A 125 -25.59 -4.73 -12.66
C ASN A 125 -25.35 -3.53 -11.71
N VAL A 126 -24.53 -3.71 -10.67
CA VAL A 126 -24.20 -2.76 -9.62
C VAL A 126 -22.89 -2.05 -9.97
N ARG A 127 -22.97 -0.76 -10.27
CA ARG A 127 -21.82 0.11 -10.47
C ARG A 127 -21.50 0.85 -9.19
N ILE A 128 -20.25 0.85 -8.77
CA ILE A 128 -19.77 1.55 -7.57
C ILE A 128 -18.64 2.48 -7.98
N PHE A 129 -18.74 3.77 -7.66
CA PHE A 129 -17.70 4.74 -7.97
C PHE A 129 -17.61 5.84 -6.92
N GLY A 130 -16.42 6.42 -6.77
CA GLY A 130 -16.17 7.58 -5.91
C GLY A 130 -16.20 8.87 -6.70
N ALA A 131 -16.84 9.92 -6.18
CA ALA A 131 -16.80 11.26 -6.73
C ALA A 131 -16.93 12.30 -5.60
N GLN A 132 -16.04 13.30 -5.57
CA GLN A 132 -16.11 14.44 -4.66
C GLN A 132 -16.23 14.06 -3.17
N GLY A 133 -15.55 12.99 -2.74
CA GLY A 133 -15.65 12.49 -1.35
C GLY A 133 -16.94 11.75 -1.04
N GLN A 134 -17.72 11.37 -2.07
CA GLN A 134 -18.93 10.57 -1.98
C GLN A 134 -18.77 9.25 -2.73
N VAL A 135 -19.40 8.19 -2.24
CA VAL A 135 -19.48 6.89 -2.91
C VAL A 135 -20.88 6.75 -3.46
N HIS A 136 -20.98 6.51 -4.76
CA HIS A 136 -22.23 6.31 -5.47
C HIS A 136 -22.39 4.84 -5.83
N LEU A 137 -23.59 4.31 -5.59
CA LEU A 137 -23.99 2.98 -6.02
C LEU A 137 -25.15 3.13 -7.00
N VAL A 138 -25.07 2.47 -8.15
CA VAL A 138 -26.09 2.51 -9.20
C VAL A 138 -26.46 1.08 -9.58
N GLY A 139 -27.76 0.79 -9.67
CA GLY A 139 -28.25 -0.52 -10.14
C GLY A 139 -28.28 -1.63 -9.09
N ALA A 140 -28.11 -1.28 -7.80
CA ALA A 140 -28.35 -2.21 -6.69
C ALA A 140 -29.84 -2.36 -6.41
N ASP A 141 -30.28 -3.59 -6.14
CA ASP A 141 -31.68 -3.89 -5.86
C ASP A 141 -32.10 -3.30 -4.50
N ALA A 142 -33.37 -2.91 -4.38
CA ALA A 142 -33.96 -2.54 -3.09
C ALA A 142 -33.76 -3.68 -2.06
N ASN A 143 -33.51 -3.32 -0.80
CA ASN A 143 -33.15 -4.25 0.28
C ASN A 143 -31.79 -4.96 0.12
N SER A 144 -30.91 -4.55 -0.80
CA SER A 144 -29.51 -4.97 -0.73
C SER A 144 -28.84 -4.35 0.49
N LEU A 145 -27.98 -5.09 1.19
CA LEU A 145 -27.15 -4.57 2.28
C LEU A 145 -25.85 -3.98 1.71
N VAL A 146 -25.54 -2.73 2.04
CA VAL A 146 -24.30 -2.06 1.69
C VAL A 146 -23.44 -1.95 2.94
N GLU A 147 -22.20 -2.45 2.85
CA GLU A 147 -21.18 -2.31 3.87
C GLU A 147 -19.96 -1.60 3.28
N ILE A 148 -19.50 -0.52 3.93
CA ILE A 148 -18.30 0.20 3.53
C ILE A 148 -17.28 0.07 4.64
N TYR A 149 -16.08 -0.42 4.31
CA TYR A 149 -14.95 -0.52 5.21
C TYR A 149 -13.85 0.43 4.75
N ASP A 150 -13.08 0.99 5.69
CA ASP A 150 -11.79 1.56 5.32
C ASP A 150 -10.74 0.48 5.06
N ILE A 151 -9.59 0.89 4.55
CA ILE A 151 -8.46 -0.02 4.25
C ILE A 151 -7.91 -0.78 5.47
N THR A 152 -8.25 -0.37 6.70
CA THR A 152 -7.88 -1.10 7.92
C THR A 152 -8.88 -2.19 8.29
N GLY A 153 -9.98 -2.31 7.54
CA GLY A 153 -11.08 -3.23 7.81
C GLY A 153 -12.11 -2.65 8.80
N LYS A 154 -12.01 -1.37 9.18
CA LYS A 154 -12.99 -0.74 10.06
C LYS A 154 -14.24 -0.37 9.27
N LEU A 155 -15.38 -0.91 9.70
CA LEU A 155 -16.70 -0.60 9.16
C LEU A 155 -17.04 0.89 9.34
N LYS A 156 -17.50 1.53 8.27
CA LYS A 156 -17.94 2.93 8.19
C LYS A 156 -19.44 3.05 7.95
N VAL A 157 -20.00 2.16 7.14
CA VAL A 157 -21.41 2.15 6.74
C VAL A 157 -21.89 0.72 6.76
N SER A 158 -23.11 0.49 7.25
CA SER A 158 -23.84 -0.78 7.15
C SER A 158 -25.33 -0.47 7.15
N GLU A 159 -25.96 -0.54 5.98
CA GLU A 159 -27.39 -0.23 5.84
C GLU A 159 -28.01 -0.94 4.63
N TYR A 160 -29.34 -1.11 4.69
CA TYR A 160 -30.11 -1.61 3.56
C TYR A 160 -30.48 -0.47 2.61
N ILE A 161 -30.36 -0.72 1.31
CA ILE A 161 -30.68 0.24 0.27
C ILE A 161 -32.18 0.51 0.25
N THR A 162 -32.51 1.79 0.40
CA THR A 162 -33.89 2.32 0.32
C THR A 162 -34.12 3.22 -0.91
N SER A 163 -33.06 3.59 -1.63
CA SER A 163 -33.06 4.44 -2.82
C SER A 163 -32.48 3.70 -4.02
N SER A 164 -32.90 4.02 -5.24
CA SER A 164 -32.31 3.45 -6.47
C SER A 164 -30.85 3.87 -6.70
N GLU A 165 -30.42 4.97 -6.08
CA GLU A 165 -29.07 5.51 -6.18
C GLU A 165 -28.58 6.02 -4.81
N PRO A 166 -28.16 5.13 -3.89
CA PRO A 166 -27.67 5.57 -2.60
C PRO A 166 -26.28 6.22 -2.72
N VAL A 167 -26.08 7.25 -1.89
CA VAL A 167 -24.86 8.07 -1.87
C VAL A 167 -24.32 8.13 -0.45
N TYR A 168 -23.02 7.84 -0.30
CA TYR A 168 -22.36 7.76 1.00
C TYR A 168 -21.21 8.76 1.12
N ASN A 169 -21.28 9.64 2.11
CA ASN A 169 -20.23 10.64 2.39
C ASN A 169 -19.06 10.00 3.15
N VAL A 170 -18.24 9.21 2.46
CA VAL A 170 -17.09 8.48 3.05
C VAL A 170 -15.86 8.67 2.19
N LYS A 171 -14.77 9.16 2.80
CA LYS A 171 -13.48 9.39 2.13
C LYS A 171 -12.44 8.32 2.48
N GLY A 172 -11.47 8.15 1.61
CA GLY A 172 -10.31 7.29 1.76
C GLY A 172 -10.24 6.18 0.71
N ILE A 173 -9.37 5.22 0.96
CA ILE A 173 -9.35 3.94 0.24
C ILE A 173 -10.34 3.03 0.96
N LEU A 174 -11.37 2.59 0.25
CA LEU A 174 -12.52 1.90 0.81
C LEU A 174 -12.74 0.55 0.15
N ILE A 175 -13.29 -0.38 0.91
CA ILE A 175 -13.86 -1.63 0.42
C ILE A 175 -15.38 -1.50 0.54
N VAL A 176 -16.09 -1.55 -0.57
CA VAL A 176 -17.55 -1.50 -0.63
C VAL A 176 -18.07 -2.88 -0.97
N ARG A 177 -18.85 -3.45 -0.06
CA ARG A 177 -19.52 -4.73 -0.22
C ARG A 177 -21.01 -4.50 -0.36
N VAL A 178 -21.60 -5.09 -1.39
CA VAL A 178 -23.05 -5.06 -1.64
C VAL A 178 -23.56 -6.49 -1.63
N VAL A 179 -24.46 -6.80 -0.70
CA VAL A 179 -25.08 -8.12 -0.54
C VAL A 179 -26.53 -8.02 -0.98
N SER A 180 -26.91 -8.82 -1.97
CA SER A 180 -28.27 -8.92 -2.49
C SER A 180 -28.72 -10.38 -2.55
N GLU A 181 -30.00 -10.62 -2.83
CA GLU A 181 -30.51 -11.98 -3.09
C GLU A 181 -29.80 -12.65 -4.29
N LYS A 182 -29.36 -11.85 -5.26
CA LYS A 182 -28.68 -12.31 -6.47
C LYS A 182 -27.19 -12.61 -6.25
N GLY A 183 -26.62 -12.20 -5.11
CA GLY A 183 -25.23 -12.45 -4.76
C GLY A 183 -24.52 -11.27 -4.08
N ILE A 184 -23.20 -11.40 -3.97
CA ILE A 184 -22.32 -10.44 -3.28
C ILE A 184 -21.38 -9.80 -4.30
N THR A 185 -21.30 -8.48 -4.29
CA THR A 185 -20.27 -7.70 -5.01
C THR A 185 -19.33 -7.05 -4.00
N VAL A 186 -18.02 -7.04 -4.27
CA VAL A 186 -17.03 -6.37 -3.43
C VAL A 186 -16.10 -5.54 -4.31
N ASN A 187 -15.99 -4.24 -4.05
CA ASN A 187 -15.18 -3.31 -4.84
C ASN A 187 -14.23 -2.52 -3.95
N LYS A 188 -12.97 -2.39 -4.37
CA LYS A 188 -12.01 -1.45 -3.79
C LYS A 188 -12.12 -0.13 -4.55
N ILE A 189 -12.34 0.97 -3.84
CA ILE A 189 -12.44 2.31 -4.43
C ILE A 189 -11.49 3.28 -3.73
N ILE A 190 -10.99 4.26 -4.48
CA ILE A 190 -10.25 5.40 -3.95
C ILE A 190 -11.15 6.62 -4.06
N ASN A 191 -11.52 7.23 -2.93
CA ASN A 191 -12.43 8.37 -2.89
C ASN A 191 -11.86 9.51 -2.03
N LEU A 192 -11.32 10.55 -2.67
CA LEU A 192 -10.61 11.66 -2.00
C LEU A 192 -11.53 12.87 -1.79
#